data_AF-A0A561E492-F1
#
_entry.id   AF-A0A561E492-F1
#
_cell.length_a   1.000
_cell.length_b   1.000
_cell.length_c   1.000
_cell.angle_alpha   90.00
_cell.angle_beta   90.00
_cell.angle_gamma   90.00
#
_symmetry.space_group_name_H-M   'P 1'
#
loop_
_entity.id
_entity.type
_entity.pdbx_description
1 polymer ?
#
loop_
_entity_poly.entity_id
_entity_poly.type
_entity_poly.pdbx_seq_one_letter_code
_entity_poly.pdbx_strand_id
1 'polypeptide(L)'
;MANGIDDRKALIRLHSQYGLPANGRVERVGYSRFKHGDAAIGRGYARALAALVTPELSAERVMVTTSGFDRVPPAAHSLLAPFAAEVRRRRPDIAVETVKVDRRGVSSDDYARMTTTQRAAEIGADRLSAPAGVAGAVVLALDDIRVTGTHERAVDRCLSEAGAASVCHLYVVDASKFSDCPQVEAVLNSVAAADACALLSVTRSMHFVPNARLCRQVVRLPAEQLTTFVQGAGERLLAWLDWAIETDGLAGLPSYACGVSAFRAEVSAQRGIGVATG
;
A
#
# COMPACT_ATOMS: atom_id res chain seq x y z
N MET A 1 18.10 -27.58 -15.85
CA MET A 1 17.01 -27.70 -14.86
C MET A 1 16.89 -26.35 -14.17
N ALA A 2 15.88 -25.55 -14.50
CA ALA A 2 15.69 -24.24 -13.88
C ALA A 2 15.13 -24.46 -12.47
N ASN A 3 15.92 -24.18 -11.44
CA ASN A 3 15.41 -23.97 -10.09
C ASN A 3 14.49 -22.75 -10.15
N GLY A 4 13.18 -22.98 -10.27
CA GLY A 4 12.18 -21.91 -10.24
C GLY A 4 12.20 -21.26 -8.87
N ILE A 5 12.30 -19.93 -8.84
CA ILE A 5 12.03 -19.14 -7.64
C ILE A 5 10.61 -19.48 -7.19
N ASP A 6 10.41 -19.79 -5.91
CA ASP A 6 9.06 -19.93 -5.33
C ASP A 6 8.28 -18.64 -5.61
N ASP A 7 7.16 -18.78 -6.30
CA ASP A 7 6.42 -17.66 -6.87
C ASP A 7 5.74 -16.79 -5.81
N ARG A 8 5.69 -17.24 -4.54
CA ARG A 8 5.04 -16.51 -3.45
C ARG A 8 5.77 -16.63 -2.12
N LYS A 9 6.25 -15.52 -1.60
CA LYS A 9 6.91 -15.46 -0.29
C LYS A 9 6.29 -14.40 0.60
N ALA A 10 6.33 -14.62 1.91
CA ALA A 10 5.83 -13.66 2.88
C ALA A 10 6.74 -13.59 4.13
N LEU A 11 6.82 -12.42 4.77
CA LEU A 11 7.54 -12.29 6.04
C LEU A 11 6.84 -13.03 7.18
N ILE A 12 5.51 -13.07 7.14
CA ILE A 12 4.69 -13.82 8.08
C ILE A 12 3.48 -14.40 7.35
N ARG A 13 3.16 -15.66 7.66
CA ARG A 13 1.90 -16.30 7.29
C ARG A 13 1.01 -16.30 8.53
N LEU A 14 -0.23 -15.86 8.41
CA LEU A 14 -1.15 -15.93 9.53
C LEU A 14 -1.48 -17.40 9.82
N HIS A 15 -1.36 -17.76 11.11
CA HIS A 15 -1.71 -19.09 11.61
C HIS A 15 -2.98 -19.08 12.46
N SER A 16 -3.53 -17.90 12.77
CA SER A 16 -4.80 -17.76 13.49
C SER A 16 -5.60 -16.56 12.99
N GLN A 17 -6.93 -16.63 13.17
CA GLN A 17 -7.85 -15.52 12.92
C GLN A 17 -7.65 -14.33 13.87
N TYR A 18 -6.89 -14.50 14.96
CA TYR A 18 -6.64 -13.47 15.97
C TYR A 18 -5.57 -12.44 15.53
N GLY A 19 -5.06 -12.59 14.30
CA GLY A 19 -4.24 -11.60 13.61
C GLY A 19 -2.74 -11.72 13.87
N LEU A 20 -2.04 -10.59 13.68
CA LEU A 20 -0.59 -10.51 13.82
C LEU A 20 -0.13 -10.68 15.28
N PRO A 21 1.03 -11.29 15.51
CA PRO A 21 1.56 -11.45 16.87
C PRO A 21 1.86 -10.09 17.50
N ALA A 22 1.90 -10.07 18.83
CA ALA A 22 2.31 -8.88 19.59
C ALA A 22 3.81 -8.59 19.41
N ASN A 23 4.63 -9.64 19.26
CA ASN A 23 6.08 -9.56 19.09
C ASN A 23 6.51 -10.32 17.83
N GLY A 24 7.58 -9.86 17.18
CA GLY A 24 8.20 -10.56 16.06
C GLY A 24 8.59 -9.62 14.92
N ARG A 25 8.99 -10.20 13.78
CA ARG A 25 9.43 -9.45 12.60
C ARG A 25 8.34 -8.56 12.01
N VAL A 26 7.08 -9.01 12.09
CA VAL A 26 5.89 -8.25 11.69
C VAL A 26 4.92 -8.29 12.86
N GLU A 27 4.98 -7.27 13.70
CA GLU A 27 4.05 -7.06 14.82
C GLU A 27 2.83 -6.25 14.40
N ARG A 28 1.73 -6.40 15.14
CA ARG A 28 0.44 -5.76 14.86
C ARG A 28 0.51 -4.23 14.80
N VAL A 29 1.11 -3.60 15.81
CA VAL A 29 1.22 -2.13 15.90
C VAL A 29 2.12 -1.61 14.79
N GLY A 30 3.30 -2.20 14.63
CA GLY A 30 4.22 -1.83 13.56
C GLY A 30 3.59 -1.93 12.16
N TYR A 31 2.89 -3.02 11.88
CA TYR A 31 2.23 -3.22 10.60
C TYR A 31 1.13 -2.18 10.34
N SER A 32 0.33 -1.87 11.38
CA SER A 32 -0.69 -0.83 11.28
C SER A 32 -0.08 0.56 11.06
N ARG A 33 1.02 0.91 11.73
CA ARG A 33 1.75 2.17 11.47
C ARG A 33 2.30 2.25 10.04
N PHE A 34 2.87 1.15 9.55
CA PHE A 34 3.34 1.03 8.16
C PHE A 34 2.20 1.31 7.16
N LYS A 35 1.02 0.70 7.36
CA LYS A 35 -0.17 0.94 6.53
C LYS A 35 -0.58 2.42 6.45
N HIS A 36 -0.27 3.21 7.48
CA HIS A 36 -0.59 4.65 7.54
C HIS A 36 0.61 5.56 7.23
N GLY A 37 1.73 5.00 6.76
CA GLY A 37 2.83 5.80 6.20
C GLY A 37 4.11 5.85 7.02
N ASP A 38 4.26 5.06 8.09
CA ASP A 38 5.53 4.99 8.81
C ASP A 38 6.60 4.22 8.01
N ALA A 39 7.33 4.92 7.13
CA ALA A 39 8.30 4.29 6.26
C ALA A 39 9.56 3.81 7.00
N ALA A 40 9.78 4.19 8.26
CA ALA A 40 10.86 3.60 9.05
C ALA A 40 10.61 2.10 9.27
N ILE A 41 9.37 1.74 9.59
CA ILE A 41 8.93 0.34 9.69
C ILE A 41 8.91 -0.31 8.31
N GLY A 42 8.38 0.39 7.30
CA GLY A 42 8.38 -0.08 5.91
C GLY A 42 9.77 -0.46 5.40
N ARG A 43 10.81 0.31 5.73
CA ARG A 43 12.21 -0.04 5.41
C ARG A 43 12.66 -1.34 6.07
N GLY A 44 12.24 -1.60 7.30
CA GLY A 44 12.51 -2.88 7.97
C GLY A 44 11.91 -4.06 7.20
N TYR A 45 10.64 -3.93 6.78
CA TYR A 45 9.97 -4.95 5.97
C TYR A 45 10.62 -5.14 4.60
N ALA A 46 10.93 -4.05 3.90
CA ALA A 46 11.59 -4.08 2.60
C ALA A 46 12.94 -4.80 2.65
N ARG A 47 13.77 -4.51 3.67
CA ARG A 47 15.06 -5.19 3.87
C ARG A 47 14.89 -6.68 4.15
N ALA A 48 13.91 -7.04 4.97
CA ALA A 48 13.63 -8.43 5.28
C ALA A 48 13.11 -9.22 4.08
N LEU A 49 12.26 -8.61 3.24
CA LEU A 49 11.75 -9.23 2.01
C LEU A 49 12.87 -9.43 0.99
N ALA A 50 13.73 -8.44 0.81
CA ALA A 50 14.88 -8.57 -0.09
C ALA A 50 15.84 -9.65 0.40
N ALA A 51 16.11 -9.73 1.70
CA ALA A 51 16.91 -10.81 2.28
C ALA A 51 16.29 -12.21 2.06
N LEU A 52 14.96 -12.30 2.04
CA LEU A 52 14.22 -13.55 1.83
C LEU A 52 14.33 -14.07 0.40
N VAL A 53 14.27 -13.19 -0.61
CA VAL A 53 14.25 -13.61 -2.03
C VAL A 53 15.64 -13.66 -2.66
N THR A 54 16.59 -12.84 -2.18
CA THR A 54 17.91 -12.69 -2.80
C THR A 54 18.68 -14.01 -3.03
N PRO A 55 18.68 -14.98 -2.10
CA PRO A 55 19.40 -16.25 -2.29
C PRO A 55 18.92 -17.07 -3.49
N GLU A 56 17.69 -16.84 -3.94
CA GLU A 56 17.06 -17.59 -5.04
C GLU A 56 17.15 -16.84 -6.38
N LEU A 57 17.61 -15.58 -6.39
CA LEU A 57 17.72 -14.80 -7.61
C LEU A 57 18.84 -15.36 -8.49
N SER A 58 18.49 -15.94 -9.64
CA SER A 58 19.44 -16.43 -10.63
C SER A 58 19.53 -15.54 -11.88
N ALA A 59 18.68 -14.51 -11.97
CA ALA A 59 18.58 -13.65 -13.14
C ALA A 59 19.55 -12.46 -13.09
N GLU A 60 20.09 -12.12 -14.26
CA GLU A 60 20.95 -10.94 -14.45
C GLU A 60 20.16 -9.63 -14.43
N ARG A 61 18.84 -9.69 -14.72
CA ARG A 61 17.94 -8.53 -14.76
C ARG A 61 16.68 -8.76 -13.94
N VAL A 62 16.50 -7.90 -12.94
CA VAL A 62 15.38 -7.92 -12.02
C VAL A 62 14.64 -6.58 -12.07
N MET A 63 13.34 -6.66 -12.28
CA MET A 63 12.44 -5.52 -12.08
C MET A 63 11.70 -5.68 -10.76
N VAL A 64 11.53 -4.58 -10.03
CA VAL A 64 10.75 -4.55 -8.79
C VAL A 64 9.55 -3.65 -9.03
N THR A 65 8.36 -4.13 -8.68
CA THR A 65 7.11 -3.36 -8.75
C THR A 65 6.34 -3.52 -7.44
N THR A 66 5.25 -2.78 -7.29
CA THR A 66 4.22 -3.06 -6.30
C THR A 66 2.93 -3.53 -6.96
N SER A 67 1.91 -3.81 -6.16
CA SER A 67 0.52 -3.86 -6.64
C SER A 67 0.19 -2.61 -7.46
N GLY A 68 -0.56 -2.80 -8.55
CA GLY A 68 -0.87 -1.74 -9.51
C GLY A 68 -1.79 -0.67 -8.93
N PHE A 69 -1.46 0.59 -9.17
CA PHE A 69 -2.22 1.75 -8.69
C PHE A 69 -2.24 2.87 -9.74
N ASP A 70 -3.24 3.74 -9.64
CA ASP A 70 -3.42 4.85 -10.58
C ASP A 70 -2.48 6.02 -10.24
N ARG A 71 -2.86 6.86 -9.28
CA ARG A 71 -2.09 8.07 -8.96
C ARG A 71 -1.66 8.15 -7.50
N VAL A 72 -2.60 7.95 -6.57
CA VAL A 72 -2.26 7.98 -5.14
C VAL A 72 -1.65 6.64 -4.72
N PRO A 73 -0.40 6.62 -4.19
CA PRO A 73 0.31 5.38 -3.93
C PRO A 73 -0.30 4.60 -2.74
N PRO A 74 -0.31 3.26 -2.79
CA PRO A 74 -0.61 2.42 -1.63
C PRO A 74 0.57 2.39 -0.64
N ALA A 75 0.34 1.86 0.57
CA ALA A 75 1.40 1.71 1.57
C ALA A 75 2.59 0.86 1.06
N ALA A 76 2.30 -0.20 0.30
CA ALA A 76 3.29 -1.07 -0.33
C ALA A 76 4.29 -0.30 -1.22
N HIS A 77 3.90 0.85 -1.80
CA HIS A 77 4.80 1.67 -2.61
C HIS A 77 6.04 2.14 -1.82
N SER A 78 5.90 2.37 -0.52
CA SER A 78 7.01 2.76 0.36
C SER A 78 8.07 1.65 0.54
N LEU A 79 7.75 0.40 0.16
CA LEU A 79 8.69 -0.72 0.19
C LEU A 79 9.65 -0.68 -1.02
N LEU A 80 9.25 -0.07 -2.13
CA LEU A 80 9.87 -0.25 -3.45
C LEU A 80 11.35 0.18 -3.48
N ALA A 81 11.62 1.45 -3.15
CA ALA A 81 12.97 2.01 -3.14
C ALA A 81 13.90 1.30 -2.13
N PRO A 82 13.54 1.12 -0.84
CA PRO A 82 14.41 0.44 0.11
C PRO A 82 14.62 -1.04 -0.21
N PHE A 83 13.63 -1.72 -0.80
CA PHE A 83 13.77 -3.09 -1.25
C PHE A 83 14.79 -3.19 -2.40
N ALA A 84 14.62 -2.38 -3.45
CA ALA A 84 15.55 -2.38 -4.58
C ALA A 84 16.98 -2.02 -4.16
N ALA A 85 17.15 -1.06 -3.26
CA ALA A 85 18.45 -0.72 -2.69
C ALA A 85 19.07 -1.89 -1.90
N GLU A 86 18.26 -2.64 -1.14
CA GLU A 86 18.72 -3.84 -0.43
C GLU A 86 19.15 -4.94 -1.40
N VAL A 87 18.37 -5.21 -2.44
CA VAL A 87 18.71 -6.20 -3.47
C VAL A 87 20.02 -5.83 -4.15
N ARG A 88 20.17 -4.58 -4.64
CA ARG A 88 21.44 -4.10 -5.25
C ARG A 88 22.63 -4.24 -4.31
N ARG A 89 22.45 -3.99 -3.01
CA ARG A 89 23.53 -4.13 -2.03
C ARG A 89 23.94 -5.60 -1.85
N ARG A 90 22.98 -6.53 -1.85
CA ARG A 90 23.24 -7.97 -1.65
C ARG A 90 23.70 -8.66 -2.94
N ARG A 91 23.30 -8.14 -4.09
CA ARG A 91 23.57 -8.65 -5.44
C ARG A 91 24.00 -7.48 -6.33
N PRO A 92 25.24 -6.99 -6.17
CA PRO A 92 25.76 -5.94 -7.03
C PRO A 92 25.97 -6.41 -8.48
N ASP A 93 25.94 -7.72 -8.71
CA ASP A 93 26.06 -8.39 -10.00
C ASP A 93 24.80 -8.37 -10.86
N ILE A 94 23.63 -8.03 -10.30
CA ILE A 94 22.36 -8.02 -11.03
C ILE A 94 21.86 -6.60 -11.28
N ALA A 95 21.35 -6.35 -12.48
CA ALA A 95 20.68 -5.11 -12.80
C ALA A 95 19.30 -5.09 -12.13
N VAL A 96 19.08 -4.11 -11.24
CA VAL A 96 17.80 -3.93 -10.53
C VAL A 96 17.18 -2.62 -10.96
N GLU A 97 15.93 -2.67 -11.43
CA GLU A 97 15.13 -1.51 -11.83
C GLU A 97 13.82 -1.48 -11.04
N THR A 98 13.34 -0.29 -10.68
CA THR A 98 12.00 -0.13 -10.09
C THR A 98 11.05 0.34 -11.18
N VAL A 99 9.93 -0.36 -11.32
CA VAL A 99 8.92 -0.08 -12.32
C VAL A 99 7.53 0.02 -11.66
N LYS A 100 6.58 0.61 -12.38
CA LYS A 100 5.19 0.75 -11.91
C LYS A 100 4.27 0.00 -12.86
N VAL A 101 3.40 -0.83 -12.30
CA VAL A 101 2.21 -1.32 -12.99
C VAL A 101 1.12 -0.25 -12.84
N ASP A 102 0.71 0.37 -13.94
CA ASP A 102 -0.36 1.35 -13.93
C ASP A 102 -1.72 0.66 -13.82
N ARG A 103 -2.61 1.21 -12.99
CA ARG A 103 -4.00 0.77 -12.90
C ARG A 103 -4.93 1.88 -13.36
N ARG A 104 -5.87 1.57 -14.26
CA ARG A 104 -6.89 2.50 -14.74
C ARG A 104 -8.11 2.51 -13.81
N GLY A 105 -8.30 3.64 -13.13
CA GLY A 105 -9.48 3.93 -12.32
C GLY A 105 -9.31 3.54 -10.85
N VAL A 106 -10.07 4.24 -10.01
CA VAL A 106 -10.07 4.11 -8.55
C VAL A 106 -10.92 2.91 -8.15
N SER A 107 -10.44 2.07 -7.23
CA SER A 107 -11.30 1.03 -6.62
C SER A 107 -12.52 1.71 -6.02
N SER A 108 -13.71 1.33 -6.48
CA SER A 108 -14.97 1.76 -5.93
C SER A 108 -15.03 1.47 -4.42
N ASP A 109 -15.78 2.32 -3.72
CA ASP A 109 -15.92 2.34 -2.26
C ASP A 109 -16.34 1.00 -1.65
N ASP A 110 -16.97 0.16 -2.46
CA ASP A 110 -17.47 -1.15 -2.08
C ASP A 110 -16.44 -2.27 -2.19
N TYR A 111 -15.17 -2.04 -2.52
CA TYR A 111 -14.20 -3.16 -2.65
C TYR A 111 -14.15 -4.07 -1.41
N ALA A 112 -14.24 -3.48 -0.20
CA ALA A 112 -14.31 -4.22 1.06
C ALA A 112 -15.67 -4.95 1.25
N ARG A 113 -16.76 -4.46 0.66
CA ARG A 113 -18.13 -5.01 0.76
C ARG A 113 -18.52 -5.90 -0.43
N MET A 114 -17.73 -5.91 -1.49
CA MET A 114 -17.97 -6.67 -2.71
C MET A 114 -17.77 -8.16 -2.49
N THR A 115 -18.61 -8.96 -3.14
CA THR A 115 -18.43 -10.39 -3.26
C THR A 115 -17.15 -10.71 -4.04
N THR A 116 -16.62 -11.93 -3.88
CA THR A 116 -15.41 -12.39 -4.61
C THR A 116 -15.53 -12.23 -6.13
N THR A 117 -16.73 -12.44 -6.69
CA THR A 117 -17.03 -12.25 -8.13
C THR A 117 -17.00 -10.78 -8.54
N GLN A 118 -17.56 -9.87 -7.74
CA GLN A 118 -17.51 -8.43 -8.00
C GLN A 118 -16.09 -7.88 -7.88
N ARG A 119 -15.32 -8.37 -6.89
CA ARG A 119 -13.88 -8.03 -6.75
C ARG A 119 -13.07 -8.48 -7.97
N ALA A 120 -13.40 -9.63 -8.56
CA ALA A 120 -12.72 -10.11 -9.77
C ALA A 120 -13.02 -9.24 -11.01
N ALA A 121 -14.23 -8.68 -11.12
CA ALA A 121 -14.60 -7.78 -12.22
C ALA A 121 -13.96 -6.37 -12.10
N GLU A 122 -13.84 -5.83 -10.88
CA GLU A 122 -13.19 -4.53 -10.62
C GLU A 122 -11.66 -4.54 -10.75
N ILE A 123 -11.07 -5.74 -10.70
CA ILE A 123 -9.63 -5.99 -10.87
C ILE A 123 -9.42 -6.93 -12.06
N GLY A 124 -10.10 -6.67 -13.18
CA GLY A 124 -9.74 -7.30 -14.44
C GLY A 124 -8.33 -6.88 -14.86
N ALA A 125 -7.56 -7.81 -15.45
CA ALA A 125 -6.25 -7.50 -16.04
C ALA A 125 -6.33 -6.37 -17.08
N ASP A 126 -7.50 -6.20 -17.73
CA ASP A 126 -7.81 -5.15 -18.70
C ASP A 126 -7.71 -3.72 -18.13
N ARG A 127 -7.62 -3.58 -16.81
CA ARG A 127 -7.41 -2.30 -16.12
C ARG A 127 -5.97 -2.09 -15.70
N LEU A 128 -5.07 -3.00 -15.99
CA LEU A 128 -3.64 -2.89 -15.70
C LEU A 128 -2.84 -2.63 -16.98
N SER A 129 -1.76 -1.88 -16.87
CA SER A 129 -0.80 -1.69 -17.95
C SER A 129 0.59 -2.02 -17.43
N ALA A 130 1.23 -2.97 -18.11
CA ALA A 130 2.58 -3.41 -17.75
C ALA A 130 3.59 -2.31 -18.06
N PRO A 131 4.65 -2.18 -17.24
CA PRO A 131 5.73 -1.24 -17.51
C PRO A 131 6.51 -1.64 -18.76
N ALA A 132 7.08 -0.63 -19.42
CA ALA A 132 7.97 -0.85 -20.55
C ALA A 132 9.21 -1.67 -20.14
N GLY A 133 9.67 -2.52 -21.06
CA GLY A 133 10.91 -3.28 -20.90
C GLY A 133 10.80 -4.52 -20.00
N VAL A 134 9.61 -4.93 -19.57
CA VAL A 134 9.41 -6.12 -18.71
C VAL A 134 9.76 -7.45 -19.41
N ALA A 135 9.74 -7.47 -20.75
CA ALA A 135 10.05 -8.66 -21.54
C ALA A 135 11.40 -9.28 -21.14
N GLY A 136 11.38 -10.58 -20.81
CA GLY A 136 12.54 -11.36 -20.39
C GLY A 136 13.06 -11.08 -18.97
N ALA A 137 12.48 -10.13 -18.22
CA ALA A 137 12.92 -9.81 -16.87
C ALA A 137 12.26 -10.73 -15.82
N VAL A 138 12.96 -10.97 -14.71
CA VAL A 138 12.33 -11.49 -13.49
C VAL A 138 11.70 -10.32 -12.74
N VAL A 139 10.40 -10.41 -12.46
CA VAL A 139 9.65 -9.35 -11.77
C VAL A 139 9.38 -9.74 -10.33
N LEU A 140 9.79 -8.90 -9.39
CA LEU A 140 9.49 -9.00 -7.97
C LEU A 140 8.35 -8.04 -7.64
N ALA A 141 7.15 -8.58 -7.41
CA ALA A 141 5.96 -7.81 -7.09
C ALA A 141 5.75 -7.73 -5.58
N LEU A 142 5.89 -6.53 -5.01
CA LEU A 142 5.72 -6.29 -3.58
C LEU A 142 4.27 -5.93 -3.26
N ASP A 143 3.73 -6.51 -2.20
CA ASP A 143 2.48 -6.06 -1.62
C ASP A 143 2.51 -6.09 -0.10
N ASP A 144 1.63 -5.32 0.53
CA ASP A 144 1.56 -5.28 1.98
C ASP A 144 0.82 -6.51 2.54
N ILE A 145 -0.18 -7.04 1.82
CA ILE A 145 -0.91 -8.23 2.24
C ILE A 145 -1.47 -9.06 1.09
N ARG A 146 -1.43 -10.38 1.27
CA ARG A 146 -2.21 -11.34 0.48
C ARG A 146 -3.49 -11.75 1.22
N VAL A 147 -4.66 -11.54 0.61
CA VAL A 147 -5.96 -12.03 1.12
C VAL A 147 -6.57 -13.05 0.15
N THR A 148 -7.22 -12.65 -0.93
CA THR A 148 -7.89 -13.58 -1.87
C THR A 148 -7.05 -13.95 -3.12
N GLY A 149 -5.89 -13.29 -3.29
CA GLY A 149 -5.05 -13.43 -4.48
C GLY A 149 -5.64 -12.85 -5.77
N THR A 150 -6.76 -12.11 -5.72
CA THR A 150 -7.37 -11.54 -6.93
C THR A 150 -6.47 -10.50 -7.60
N HIS A 151 -5.88 -9.58 -6.81
CA HIS A 151 -4.90 -8.61 -7.30
C HIS A 151 -3.64 -9.28 -7.87
N GLU A 152 -3.14 -10.30 -7.16
CA GLU A 152 -2.00 -11.12 -7.57
C GLU A 152 -2.23 -11.69 -8.98
N ARG A 153 -3.36 -12.39 -9.20
CA ARG A 153 -3.68 -12.99 -10.51
C ARG A 153 -3.77 -11.99 -11.65
N ALA A 154 -4.29 -10.79 -11.39
CA ALA A 154 -4.38 -9.73 -12.40
C ALA A 154 -3.00 -9.17 -12.77
N VAL A 155 -2.15 -8.93 -11.77
CA VAL A 155 -0.76 -8.49 -11.97
C VAL A 155 0.06 -9.56 -12.69
N ASP A 156 -0.07 -10.83 -12.27
CA ASP A 156 0.59 -11.97 -12.92
C ASP A 156 0.25 -12.04 -14.40
N ARG A 157 -1.05 -11.96 -14.74
CA ARG A 157 -1.49 -11.99 -16.12
C ARG A 157 -0.91 -10.82 -16.90
N CYS A 158 -1.05 -9.60 -16.39
CA CYS A 158 -0.56 -8.38 -17.03
C CYS A 158 0.95 -8.44 -17.33
N LEU A 159 1.76 -8.90 -16.38
CA LEU A 159 3.21 -9.00 -16.55
C LEU A 159 3.62 -10.16 -17.46
N SER A 160 2.94 -11.30 -17.35
CA SER A 160 3.22 -12.48 -18.17
C SER A 160 2.86 -12.23 -19.64
N GLU A 161 1.72 -11.59 -19.91
CA GLU A 161 1.30 -11.20 -21.27
C GLU A 161 2.25 -10.18 -21.90
N ALA A 162 2.89 -9.34 -21.07
CA ALA A 162 3.94 -8.42 -21.50
C ALA A 162 5.33 -9.07 -21.64
N GLY A 163 5.44 -10.38 -21.43
CA GLY A 163 6.63 -11.18 -21.69
C GLY A 163 7.61 -11.31 -20.52
N ALA A 164 7.21 -11.02 -19.28
CA ALA A 164 8.05 -11.30 -18.10
C ALA A 164 8.53 -12.77 -18.09
N ALA A 165 9.80 -13.00 -17.76
CA ALA A 165 10.35 -14.36 -17.68
C ALA A 165 9.78 -15.14 -16.50
N SER A 166 9.59 -14.46 -15.37
CA SER A 166 8.87 -14.96 -14.20
C SER A 166 8.39 -13.81 -13.33
N VAL A 167 7.38 -14.07 -12.50
CA VAL A 167 6.87 -13.13 -11.50
C VAL A 167 6.93 -13.82 -10.14
N CYS A 168 7.53 -13.17 -9.16
CA CYS A 168 7.56 -13.61 -7.76
C CYS A 168 6.89 -12.55 -6.89
N HIS A 169 5.84 -12.94 -6.17
CA HIS A 169 5.12 -12.07 -5.25
C HIS A 169 5.68 -12.15 -3.85
N LEU A 170 5.86 -10.98 -3.25
CA LEU A 170 6.48 -10.81 -1.94
C LEU A 170 5.56 -10.00 -1.03
N TYR A 171 5.10 -10.61 0.06
CA TYR A 171 4.12 -10.03 0.98
C TYR A 171 4.71 -9.72 2.34
N VAL A 172 4.33 -8.58 2.93
CA VAL A 172 4.60 -8.39 4.37
C VAL A 172 3.78 -9.41 5.18
N VAL A 173 2.50 -9.59 4.85
CA VAL A 173 1.61 -10.54 5.52
C VAL A 173 0.90 -11.44 4.49
N ASP A 174 0.89 -12.74 4.71
CA ASP A 174 0.02 -13.67 3.99
C ASP A 174 -1.14 -14.12 4.90
N ALA A 175 -2.34 -13.66 4.57
CA ALA A 175 -3.59 -13.97 5.27
C ALA A 175 -4.53 -14.87 4.44
N SER A 176 -4.03 -15.50 3.38
CA SER A 176 -4.85 -16.24 2.41
C SER A 176 -5.67 -17.39 3.01
N LYS A 177 -5.16 -18.02 4.07
CA LYS A 177 -5.88 -19.05 4.85
C LYS A 177 -7.15 -18.56 5.53
N PHE A 178 -7.31 -17.25 5.70
CA PHE A 178 -8.44 -16.62 6.38
C PHE A 178 -9.15 -15.61 5.48
N SER A 179 -9.08 -15.82 4.17
CA SER A 179 -9.67 -14.93 3.17
C SER A 179 -11.19 -14.77 3.31
N ASP A 180 -11.87 -15.75 3.91
CA ASP A 180 -13.31 -15.73 4.18
C ASP A 180 -13.66 -15.23 5.59
N CYS A 181 -12.68 -14.79 6.40
CA CYS A 181 -12.90 -14.34 7.78
C CYS A 181 -12.92 -12.80 7.88
N PRO A 182 -14.09 -12.16 8.06
CA PRO A 182 -14.18 -10.70 8.23
C PRO A 182 -13.35 -10.15 9.40
N GLN A 183 -13.13 -10.98 10.42
CA GLN A 183 -12.37 -10.62 11.61
C GLN A 183 -10.89 -10.35 11.30
N VAL A 184 -10.30 -11.06 10.32
CA VAL A 184 -8.90 -10.85 9.94
C VAL A 184 -8.72 -9.49 9.28
N GLU A 185 -9.64 -9.10 8.40
CA GLU A 185 -9.66 -7.77 7.80
C GLU A 185 -9.83 -6.68 8.86
N ALA A 186 -10.76 -6.85 9.81
CA ALA A 186 -10.95 -5.91 10.92
C ALA A 186 -9.69 -5.79 11.80
N VAL A 187 -9.05 -6.91 12.16
CA VAL A 187 -7.87 -6.96 13.04
C VAL A 187 -6.63 -6.35 12.37
N LEU A 188 -6.46 -6.54 11.06
CA LEU A 188 -5.37 -5.93 10.29
C LEU A 188 -5.58 -4.42 10.07
N ASN A 189 -6.83 -3.95 10.18
CA ASN A 189 -7.20 -2.58 9.87
C ASN A 189 -7.22 -1.61 11.08
N SER A 190 -7.27 -2.08 12.33
CA SER A 190 -7.86 -1.28 13.43
C SER A 190 -6.98 -0.87 14.62
N VAL A 191 -5.65 -1.11 14.64
CA VAL A 191 -4.91 -0.97 15.92
C VAL A 191 -4.14 0.34 16.12
N ALA A 192 -3.45 0.90 15.13
CA ALA A 192 -2.55 2.04 15.36
C ALA A 192 -3.05 3.39 14.82
N ALA A 193 -4.28 3.47 14.31
CA ALA A 193 -4.82 4.66 13.66
C ALA A 193 -6.31 4.86 13.95
N ALA A 194 -6.80 4.48 15.13
CA ALA A 194 -8.25 4.53 15.42
C ALA A 194 -8.81 5.95 15.44
N ASP A 195 -7.98 6.96 15.69
CA ASP A 195 -8.38 8.35 15.86
C ASP A 195 -7.37 9.36 15.27
N ALA A 196 -7.74 10.64 15.31
CA ALA A 196 -6.91 11.74 14.85
C ALA A 196 -5.54 11.82 15.54
N CYS A 197 -5.46 11.57 16.85
CA CYS A 197 -4.21 11.63 17.61
C CYS A 197 -3.24 10.53 17.16
N ALA A 198 -3.75 9.31 16.98
CA ALA A 198 -3.01 8.17 16.49
C ALA A 198 -2.49 8.42 15.07
N LEU A 199 -3.33 8.97 14.17
CA LEU A 199 -2.91 9.37 12.83
C LEU A 199 -1.82 10.44 12.85
N LEU A 200 -2.01 11.51 13.63
CA LEU A 200 -1.01 12.56 13.78
C LEU A 200 0.33 12.02 14.30
N SER A 201 0.29 11.05 15.23
CA SER A 201 1.51 10.39 15.74
C SER A 201 2.33 9.70 14.64
N VAL A 202 1.66 9.14 13.62
CA VAL A 202 2.33 8.53 12.46
C VAL A 202 2.89 9.61 11.53
N THR A 203 2.11 10.67 11.27
CA THR A 203 2.52 11.77 10.38
C THR A 203 3.73 12.56 10.87
N ARG A 204 3.98 12.53 12.19
CA ARG A 204 5.12 13.19 12.84
C ARG A 204 6.42 12.38 12.77
N SER A 205 6.39 11.13 12.25
CA SER A 205 7.60 10.36 12.01
C SER A 205 8.50 11.08 11.00
N MET A 206 9.81 11.15 11.26
CA MET A 206 10.78 11.75 10.31
C MET A 206 10.78 11.07 8.94
N HIS A 207 10.24 9.86 8.85
CA HIS A 207 10.17 9.07 7.63
C HIS A 207 8.74 8.83 7.19
N PHE A 208 7.83 9.71 7.57
CA PHE A 208 6.45 9.62 7.16
C PHE A 208 6.33 9.78 5.64
N VAL A 209 5.60 8.86 5.01
CA VAL A 209 5.25 8.89 3.58
C VAL A 209 3.73 8.77 3.46
N PRO A 210 3.02 9.82 3.02
CA PRO A 210 1.58 9.78 2.89
C PRO A 210 1.14 8.80 1.80
N ASN A 211 -0.03 8.20 1.96
CA ASN A 211 -0.56 7.18 1.05
C ASN A 211 -2.09 7.20 0.98
N ALA A 212 -2.66 6.45 0.03
CA ALA A 212 -4.10 6.43 -0.23
C ALA A 212 -4.95 6.03 1.00
N ARG A 213 -4.41 5.17 1.87
CA ARG A 213 -5.13 4.73 3.08
C ARG A 213 -5.27 5.85 4.09
N LEU A 214 -4.19 6.61 4.35
CA LEU A 214 -4.25 7.78 5.21
C LEU A 214 -5.30 8.78 4.70
N CYS A 215 -5.27 9.07 3.40
CA CYS A 215 -6.21 10.00 2.77
C CYS A 215 -7.67 9.61 3.04
N ARG A 216 -8.04 8.36 2.70
CA ARG A 216 -9.39 7.81 2.92
C ARG A 216 -9.78 7.79 4.39
N GLN A 217 -8.82 7.62 5.28
CA GLN A 217 -9.11 7.59 6.71
C GLN A 217 -9.36 8.97 7.29
N VAL A 218 -8.57 9.99 6.89
CA VAL A 218 -8.76 11.37 7.34
C VAL A 218 -10.15 11.87 6.96
N VAL A 219 -10.58 11.66 5.72
CA VAL A 219 -11.93 12.08 5.28
C VAL A 219 -13.06 11.26 5.90
N ARG A 220 -12.75 10.19 6.64
CA ARG A 220 -13.75 9.39 7.39
C ARG A 220 -13.75 9.69 8.89
N LEU A 221 -12.90 10.59 9.36
CA LEU A 221 -12.89 10.98 10.75
C LEU A 221 -14.20 11.67 11.14
N PRO A 222 -14.73 11.42 12.35
CA PRO A 222 -15.79 12.24 12.93
C PRO A 222 -15.38 13.72 12.98
N ALA A 223 -16.35 14.64 12.94
CA ALA A 223 -16.10 16.09 12.83
C ALA A 223 -15.06 16.60 13.85
N GLU A 224 -15.22 16.30 15.14
CA GLU A 224 -14.28 16.74 16.20
C GLU A 224 -12.85 16.22 15.98
N GLN A 225 -12.72 14.98 15.51
CA GLN A 225 -11.43 14.39 15.21
C GLN A 225 -10.83 14.97 13.93
N LEU A 226 -11.65 15.27 12.93
CA LEU A 226 -11.20 15.92 11.71
C LEU A 226 -10.64 17.31 12.00
N THR A 227 -11.34 18.12 12.80
CA THR A 227 -10.85 19.42 13.27
C THR A 227 -9.51 19.26 14.00
N THR A 228 -9.41 18.30 14.93
CA THR A 228 -8.16 18.00 15.66
C THR A 228 -7.02 17.63 14.70
N PHE A 229 -7.29 16.79 13.70
CA PHE A 229 -6.30 16.37 12.71
C PHE A 229 -5.83 17.55 11.87
N VAL A 230 -6.75 18.37 11.35
CA VAL A 230 -6.44 19.52 10.48
C VAL A 230 -5.59 20.55 11.24
N GLN A 231 -5.95 20.88 12.48
CA GLN A 231 -5.17 21.77 13.33
C GLN A 231 -3.77 21.22 13.67
N GLY A 232 -3.64 19.90 13.83
CA GLY A 232 -2.38 19.24 14.16
C GLY A 232 -1.49 18.91 12.96
N ALA A 233 -2.02 18.96 11.74
CA ALA A 233 -1.32 18.62 10.51
C ALA A 233 -0.62 19.85 9.92
N GLY A 234 0.59 19.66 9.39
CA GLY A 234 1.31 20.72 8.70
C GLY A 234 0.72 21.00 7.30
N GLU A 235 0.91 22.22 6.81
CA GLU A 235 0.36 22.67 5.53
C GLU A 235 0.73 21.77 4.34
N ARG A 236 1.97 21.26 4.31
CA ARG A 236 2.43 20.33 3.26
C ARG A 236 1.59 19.05 3.21
N LEU A 237 1.22 18.51 4.37
CA LEU A 237 0.38 17.32 4.46
C LEU A 237 -1.05 17.63 4.03
N LEU A 238 -1.61 18.76 4.46
CA LEU A 238 -2.95 19.18 4.06
C LEU A 238 -3.06 19.40 2.55
N ALA A 239 -2.05 20.05 1.94
CA ALA A 239 -1.97 20.22 0.49
C ALA A 239 -1.87 18.87 -0.25
N TRP A 240 -1.06 17.94 0.28
CA TRP A 240 -0.97 16.58 -0.29
C TRP A 240 -2.31 15.83 -0.18
N LEU A 241 -3.03 15.97 0.93
CA LEU A 241 -4.33 15.33 1.14
C LEU A 241 -5.38 15.87 0.16
N ASP A 242 -5.45 17.18 -0.03
CA ASP A 242 -6.39 17.77 -0.99
C ASP A 242 -6.08 17.35 -2.43
N TRP A 243 -4.79 17.34 -2.82
CA TRP A 243 -4.36 16.77 -4.10
C TRP A 243 -4.78 15.30 -4.23
N ALA A 244 -4.57 14.48 -3.21
CA ALA A 244 -4.91 13.06 -3.23
C ALA A 244 -6.44 12.84 -3.32
N ILE A 245 -7.23 13.66 -2.61
CA ILE A 245 -8.70 13.65 -2.65
C ILE A 245 -9.21 13.94 -4.05
N GLU A 246 -8.69 14.98 -4.70
CA GLU A 246 -9.07 15.36 -6.06
C GLU A 246 -8.64 14.29 -7.07
N THR A 247 -7.42 13.81 -6.91
CA THR A 247 -6.79 12.83 -7.79
C THR A 247 -7.50 11.48 -7.79
N ASP A 248 -7.90 10.99 -6.61
CA ASP A 248 -8.69 9.76 -6.47
C ASP A 248 -10.21 10.02 -6.65
N GLY A 249 -10.63 11.25 -6.96
CA GLY A 249 -12.03 11.60 -7.18
C GLY A 249 -12.93 11.32 -5.97
N LEU A 250 -12.40 11.39 -4.75
CA LEU A 250 -13.12 10.95 -3.54
C LEU A 250 -14.41 11.77 -3.30
N ALA A 251 -14.44 13.03 -3.75
CA ALA A 251 -15.65 13.86 -3.67
C ALA A 251 -16.85 13.27 -4.44
N GLY A 252 -16.59 12.52 -5.53
CA GLY A 252 -17.62 11.88 -6.35
C GLY A 252 -18.13 10.55 -5.78
N LEU A 253 -17.51 10.05 -4.72
CA LEU A 253 -17.87 8.77 -4.09
C LEU A 253 -18.80 9.03 -2.88
N PRO A 254 -20.00 8.41 -2.83
CA PRO A 254 -20.98 8.70 -1.79
C PRO A 254 -20.48 8.55 -0.34
N SER A 255 -19.60 7.58 -0.04
CA SER A 255 -19.13 7.40 1.34
C SER A 255 -18.08 8.42 1.80
N TYR A 256 -17.46 9.15 0.87
CA TYR A 256 -16.43 10.16 1.18
C TYR A 256 -16.91 11.60 0.95
N ALA A 257 -17.94 11.83 0.13
CA ALA A 257 -18.37 13.17 -0.28
C ALA A 257 -18.61 14.15 0.90
N CYS A 258 -19.29 13.68 1.95
CA CYS A 258 -19.55 14.48 3.16
C CYS A 258 -18.24 14.83 3.89
N GLY A 259 -17.37 13.84 4.09
CA GLY A 259 -16.10 14.02 4.77
C GLY A 259 -15.08 14.86 4.00
N VAL A 260 -15.08 14.80 2.66
CA VAL A 260 -14.29 15.67 1.80
C VAL A 260 -14.74 17.13 1.95
N SER A 261 -16.05 17.36 1.94
CA SER A 261 -16.61 18.71 2.14
C SER A 261 -16.22 19.27 3.51
N ALA A 262 -16.35 18.45 4.57
CA ALA A 262 -15.94 18.82 5.91
C ALA A 262 -14.43 19.12 6.01
N PHE A 263 -13.58 18.29 5.40
CA PHE A 263 -12.13 18.51 5.38
C PHE A 263 -11.75 19.85 4.75
N ARG A 264 -12.33 20.17 3.58
CA ARG A 264 -12.06 21.43 2.88
C ARG A 264 -12.56 22.65 3.64
N ALA A 265 -13.71 22.54 4.30
CA ALA A 265 -14.22 23.60 5.16
C ALA A 265 -13.25 23.90 6.32
N GLU A 266 -12.76 22.85 7.00
CA GLU A 266 -11.82 23.01 8.11
C GLU A 266 -10.47 23.59 7.69
N VAL A 267 -9.91 23.11 6.57
CA VAL A 267 -8.66 23.67 6.03
C VAL A 267 -8.82 25.14 5.65
N SER A 268 -9.97 25.51 5.09
CA SER A 268 -10.27 26.91 4.74
C SER A 268 -10.42 27.79 5.98
N ALA A 269 -11.10 27.30 7.02
CA ALA A 269 -11.25 28.01 8.29
C ALA A 269 -9.89 28.25 8.98
N GLN A 270 -9.02 27.24 9.01
CA GLN A 270 -7.68 27.37 9.58
C GLN A 270 -6.84 28.44 8.85
N ARG A 271 -6.93 28.49 7.51
CA ARG A 271 -6.23 29.50 6.69
C ARG A 271 -6.80 30.90 6.90
N GLY A 272 -8.12 31.04 7.05
CA GLY A 272 -8.77 32.32 7.34
C GLY A 272 -8.36 32.92 8.71
N ILE A 273 -8.14 32.06 9.72
CA ILE A 273 -7.68 32.49 11.04
C ILE A 273 -6.21 32.97 11.00
N GLY A 274 -5.36 32.35 10.18
CA GLY A 274 -3.94 32.71 10.08
C GLY A 274 -3.64 34.04 9.37
N VAL A 275 -4.57 34.56 8.56
CA VAL A 275 -4.39 35.83 7.83
C VAL A 275 -4.84 37.04 8.68
N ALA A 276 -5.68 36.84 9.69
CA ALA A 276 -6.17 37.93 10.54
C ALA A 276 -5.22 38.31 11.69
N THR A 277 -4.12 37.60 11.88
CA THR A 277 -3.14 37.83 12.98
C THR A 277 -1.72 38.14 12.49
N GLY A 278 -1.55 38.53 11.23
CA GLY A 278 -0.26 38.94 10.63
C GLY A 278 -0.17 40.44 10.39
#